data_AF-A0A383AWA9-F1
#
_entry.id   AF-A0A383AWA9-F1
#
_cell.length_a   1.000
_cell.length_b   1.000
_cell.length_c   1.000
_cell.angle_alpha   90.00
_cell.angle_beta   90.00
_cell.angle_gamma   90.00
#
_symmetry.space_group_name_H-M   'P 1'
#
loop_
_entity.id
_entity.type
_entity.pdbx_description
1 polymer ?
#
loop_
_entity_poly.entity_id
_entity_poly.type
_entity_poly.pdbx_seq_one_letter_code
_entity_poly.pdbx_strand_id
1 'polypeptide(L)'
;MTSKDNDSPERHIRSIQRAVLNLESAIQKLQQDNTSGRLSAPRSELLEQIYTLGVVEQRRLFEMLDQRDINHTWIGAQVGSNYLDMWHSPDGRTFYRATERSVRDLQLGQLASVATYASLSESAFYDDWQCEGDSSYDRL
;
A
#
# COMPACT_ATOMS: atom_id res chain seq x y z
N MET A 1 25.73 0.82 50.70
CA MET A 1 25.73 2.12 49.96
C MET A 1 26.98 2.11 49.10
N THR A 2 27.01 2.12 47.76
CA THR A 2 26.02 2.25 46.67
C THR A 2 26.66 1.59 45.43
N SER A 3 26.20 0.40 45.01
CA SER A 3 26.58 -0.16 43.70
C SER A 3 25.70 0.49 42.65
N LYS A 4 26.19 1.58 42.08
CA LYS A 4 25.47 2.42 41.12
C LYS A 4 25.84 1.95 39.72
N ASP A 5 24.88 1.27 39.09
CA ASP A 5 24.54 1.38 37.67
C ASP A 5 25.69 1.36 36.66
N ASN A 6 26.34 0.20 36.50
CA ASN A 6 26.98 -0.13 35.21
C ASN A 6 25.92 -0.76 34.29
N ASP A 7 24.95 0.06 33.89
CA ASP A 7 24.09 -0.26 32.76
C ASP A 7 24.90 0.03 31.48
N SER A 8 25.78 -0.91 31.14
CA SER A 8 26.79 -0.68 30.11
C SER A 8 26.12 -0.29 28.78
N PRO A 9 26.59 0.74 28.07
CA PRO A 9 26.08 1.14 26.75
C PRO A 9 26.10 -0.03 25.74
N GLU A 10 26.98 -1.00 25.95
CA GLU A 10 27.00 -2.26 25.20
C GLU A 10 25.72 -3.10 25.32
N ARG A 11 25.05 -3.12 26.48
CA ARG A 11 23.76 -3.80 26.64
C ARG A 11 22.68 -3.12 25.82
N HIS A 12 22.68 -1.79 25.81
CA HIS A 12 21.76 -1.00 24.99
C HIS A 12 22.01 -1.23 23.50
N ILE A 13 23.27 -1.21 23.05
CA ILE A 13 23.63 -1.48 21.66
C ILE A 13 23.18 -2.90 21.25
N ARG A 14 23.41 -3.92 22.08
CA ARG A 14 22.95 -5.29 21.80
C ARG A 14 21.42 -5.41 21.79
N SER A 15 20.73 -4.65 22.64
CA SER A 15 19.26 -4.59 22.66
C SER A 15 18.71 -4.00 21.36
N ILE A 16 19.29 -2.88 20.91
CA ILE A 16 18.92 -2.22 19.65
C ILE A 16 19.19 -3.14 18.46
N GLN A 17 20.35 -3.79 18.40
CA GLN A 17 20.65 -4.75 17.33
C GLN A 17 19.63 -5.89 17.25
N ARG A 18 19.18 -6.42 18.40
CA ARG A 18 18.13 -7.44 18.43
C ARG A 18 16.77 -6.87 18.03
N ALA A 19 16.44 -5.65 18.44
CA ALA A 19 15.20 -5.00 18.04
C ALA A 19 15.15 -4.77 16.53
N VAL A 20 16.27 -4.34 15.92
CA VAL A 20 16.41 -4.17 14.48
C VAL A 20 16.26 -5.51 13.76
N LEU A 21 16.96 -6.56 14.19
CA LEU A 21 16.81 -7.91 13.59
C LEU A 21 15.37 -8.44 13.72
N ASN A 22 14.71 -8.20 14.85
CA ASN A 22 13.32 -8.59 15.04
C ASN A 22 12.39 -7.82 14.11
N LEU A 23 12.61 -6.51 13.94
CA LEU A 23 11.85 -5.68 13.01
C LEU A 23 12.09 -6.10 11.56
N GLU A 24 13.33 -6.37 11.15
CA GLU A 24 13.66 -6.90 9.82
C GLU A 24 12.96 -8.23 9.55
N SER A 25 12.95 -9.14 10.53
CA SER A 25 12.23 -10.42 10.42
C SER A 25 10.71 -10.24 10.33
N ALA A 26 10.15 -9.25 11.04
CA ALA A 26 8.74 -8.92 10.99
C ALA A 26 8.36 -8.28 9.65
N ILE A 27 9.23 -7.42 9.11
CA ILE A 27 9.08 -6.83 7.77
C ILE A 27 9.14 -7.92 6.70
N GLN A 28 10.09 -8.87 6.79
CA GLN A 28 10.17 -9.99 5.84
C GLN A 28 8.92 -10.89 5.89
N LYS A 29 8.39 -11.16 7.08
CA LYS A 29 7.12 -11.91 7.23
C LYS A 29 5.95 -11.16 6.63
N LEU A 30 5.83 -9.86 6.92
CA LEU A 30 4.81 -9.00 6.30
C LEU A 30 4.95 -8.92 4.78
N GLN A 31 6.18 -8.95 4.26
CA GLN A 31 6.43 -8.98 2.81
C GLN A 31 6.05 -10.35 2.20
N GLN A 32 6.37 -11.47 2.85
CA GLN A 32 5.96 -12.81 2.42
C GLN A 32 4.43 -12.97 2.42
N ASP A 33 3.76 -12.48 3.44
CA ASP A 33 2.29 -12.49 3.52
C ASP A 33 1.68 -11.58 2.44
N ASN A 34 2.29 -10.42 2.16
CA ASN A 34 1.87 -9.53 1.06
C ASN A 34 2.12 -10.13 -0.33
N THR A 35 3.14 -10.96 -0.52
CA THR A 35 3.40 -11.61 -1.83
C THR A 35 2.37 -12.69 -2.17
N SER A 36 1.74 -13.30 -1.15
CA SER A 36 0.74 -14.35 -1.34
C SER A 36 -0.65 -13.79 -1.75
N GLY A 37 -0.88 -12.48 -1.55
CA GLY A 37 -2.14 -11.79 -1.86
C GLY A 37 -2.08 -10.80 -3.03
N ARG A 38 -0.89 -10.52 -3.59
CA ARG A 38 -0.77 -9.66 -4.77
C ARG A 38 -1.33 -10.39 -6.00
N LEU A 39 -2.64 -10.28 -6.21
CA LEU A 39 -3.23 -10.30 -7.54
C LEU A 39 -2.26 -9.54 -8.45
N SER A 40 -1.81 -10.16 -9.55
CA SER A 40 -0.90 -9.57 -10.54
C SER A 40 -1.17 -8.07 -10.66
N ALA A 41 -0.16 -7.21 -10.47
CA ALA A 41 -0.28 -5.74 -10.39
C ALA A 41 -1.43 -5.10 -11.22
N PRO A 42 -1.64 -5.45 -12.51
CA PRO A 42 -2.76 -4.93 -13.29
C PRO A 42 -4.17 -5.29 -12.77
N ARG A 43 -4.34 -6.45 -12.12
CA ARG A 43 -5.61 -6.92 -11.54
C ARG A 43 -5.93 -6.22 -10.22
N SER A 44 -4.92 -5.99 -9.37
CA SER A 44 -5.11 -5.19 -8.15
C SER A 44 -5.39 -3.72 -8.48
N GLU A 45 -4.68 -3.16 -9.47
CA GLU A 45 -4.94 -1.80 -9.95
C GLU A 45 -6.36 -1.65 -10.53
N LEU A 46 -6.86 -2.68 -11.22
CA LEU A 46 -8.22 -2.66 -11.74
C LEU A 46 -9.26 -2.62 -10.62
N LEU A 47 -9.07 -3.38 -9.54
CA LEU A 47 -9.96 -3.34 -8.37
C LEU A 47 -9.89 -1.98 -7.65
N GLU A 48 -8.69 -1.40 -7.54
CA GLU A 48 -8.51 -0.04 -7.02
C GLU A 48 -9.27 0.99 -7.87
N GLN A 49 -9.20 0.84 -9.20
CA GLN A 49 -9.91 1.74 -10.11
C GLN A 49 -11.44 1.57 -10.02
N ILE A 50 -11.94 0.34 -9.88
CA ILE A 50 -13.37 0.10 -9.67
C ILE A 50 -13.82 0.69 -8.32
N TYR A 51 -13.00 0.56 -7.28
CA TYR A 51 -13.26 1.14 -5.96
C TYR A 51 -13.33 2.66 -6.01
N THR A 52 -12.36 3.33 -6.65
CA THR A 52 -12.34 4.80 -6.79
C THR A 52 -13.49 5.34 -7.64
N LEU A 53 -13.91 4.61 -8.68
CA LEU A 53 -15.09 4.94 -9.49
C LEU A 53 -16.41 4.66 -8.76
N GLY A 54 -16.39 3.85 -7.71
CA GLY A 54 -17.54 3.45 -6.91
C GLY A 54 -18.45 2.43 -7.59
N VAL A 55 -18.95 2.75 -8.79
CA VAL A 55 -19.83 1.88 -9.59
C VAL A 55 -19.41 1.93 -11.05
N VAL A 56 -19.25 0.75 -11.67
CA VAL A 56 -18.81 0.62 -13.06
C VAL A 56 -19.81 -0.22 -13.86
N GLU A 57 -20.25 0.28 -15.01
CA GLU A 57 -21.08 -0.46 -15.97
C GLU A 57 -20.27 -1.55 -16.69
N GLN A 58 -20.90 -2.69 -17.00
CA GLN A 58 -20.27 -3.84 -17.66
C GLN A 58 -19.47 -3.48 -18.92
N ARG A 59 -20.04 -2.65 -19.81
CA ARG A 59 -19.34 -2.24 -21.05
C ARG A 59 -18.02 -1.54 -20.74
N ARG A 60 -18.03 -0.62 -19.78
CA ARG A 60 -16.84 0.12 -19.35
C ARG A 60 -15.83 -0.80 -18.66
N LEU A 61 -16.31 -1.77 -17.88
CA LEU A 61 -15.44 -2.75 -17.23
C LEU A 61 -14.74 -3.65 -18.26
N PHE A 62 -15.43 -4.07 -19.32
CA PHE A 62 -14.83 -4.85 -20.41
C PHE A 62 -13.75 -4.04 -21.14
N GLU A 63 -14.02 -2.77 -21.47
CA GLU A 63 -13.02 -1.87 -22.07
C GLU A 63 -11.76 -1.74 -21.19
N MET A 64 -11.94 -1.62 -19.86
CA MET A 64 -10.83 -1.54 -18.90
C MET A 64 -10.02 -2.84 -18.80
N LEU A 65 -10.64 -3.99 -19.05
CA LEU A 65 -9.98 -5.30 -19.10
C LEU A 65 -9.22 -5.48 -20.40
N ASP A 66 -9.82 -5.11 -21.53
CA ASP A 66 -9.21 -5.20 -22.86
C ASP A 66 -7.95 -4.32 -22.96
N GLN A 67 -7.98 -3.11 -22.38
CA GLN A 67 -6.81 -2.23 -22.29
C GLN A 67 -5.63 -2.85 -21.54
N ARG A 68 -5.88 -3.83 -20.68
CA ARG A 68 -4.89 -4.47 -19.81
C ARG A 68 -4.59 -5.92 -20.23
N ASP A 69 -5.14 -6.37 -21.36
CA ASP A 69 -5.06 -7.77 -21.83
C ASP A 69 -5.52 -8.79 -20.76
N ILE A 70 -6.56 -8.45 -20.01
CA ILE A 70 -7.14 -9.31 -18.98
C ILE A 70 -8.39 -10.00 -19.54
N ASN A 71 -8.42 -11.33 -19.44
CA ASN A 71 -9.57 -12.13 -19.86
C ASN A 71 -10.85 -11.78 -19.06
N HIS A 72 -11.99 -11.65 -19.74
CA HIS A 72 -13.30 -11.33 -19.12
C HIS A 72 -13.77 -12.36 -18.09
N THR A 73 -13.27 -13.61 -18.16
CA THR A 73 -13.49 -14.63 -17.12
C THR A 73 -13.01 -14.19 -15.73
N TRP A 74 -12.09 -13.22 -15.67
CA TRP A 74 -11.64 -12.60 -14.42
C TRP A 74 -12.80 -12.00 -13.62
N ILE A 75 -13.80 -11.39 -14.27
CA ILE A 75 -14.96 -10.81 -13.57
C ILE A 75 -15.71 -11.90 -12.82
N GLY A 76 -15.99 -13.02 -13.48
CA GLY A 76 -16.66 -14.17 -12.86
C GLY A 76 -15.88 -14.70 -11.66
N ALA A 77 -14.55 -14.77 -11.76
CA ALA A 77 -13.70 -15.19 -10.65
C ALA A 77 -13.74 -14.22 -9.47
N GLN A 78 -13.78 -12.90 -9.71
CA GLN A 78 -13.87 -11.89 -8.65
C GLN A 78 -15.25 -11.86 -7.98
N VAL A 79 -16.32 -12.01 -8.76
CA VAL A 79 -17.68 -12.14 -8.22
C VAL A 79 -17.80 -13.41 -7.38
N GLY A 80 -17.30 -14.55 -7.88
CA GLY A 80 -17.28 -15.81 -7.13
C GLY A 80 -16.43 -15.76 -5.85
N SER A 81 -15.39 -14.93 -5.83
CA SER A 81 -14.52 -14.71 -4.67
C SER A 81 -15.03 -13.63 -3.70
N ASN A 82 -16.19 -13.04 -3.99
CA ASN A 82 -16.79 -11.95 -3.20
C ASN A 82 -15.90 -10.69 -3.13
N TYR A 83 -15.14 -10.41 -4.20
CA TYR A 83 -14.38 -9.17 -4.36
C TYR A 83 -15.13 -8.12 -5.19
N LEU A 84 -16.06 -8.56 -6.04
CA LEU A 84 -16.98 -7.70 -6.78
C LEU A 84 -18.43 -8.07 -6.48
N ASP A 85 -19.24 -7.08 -6.19
CA ASP A 85 -20.70 -7.19 -6.23
C ASP A 85 -21.18 -6.88 -7.65
N MET A 86 -22.21 -7.61 -8.08
CA MET A 86 -22.85 -7.45 -9.39
C MET A 86 -24.36 -7.31 -9.19
N TRP A 87 -24.97 -6.33 -9.85
CA TRP A 87 -26.42 -6.19 -9.90
C TRP A 87 -26.90 -5.69 -11.26
N HIS A 88 -28.18 -5.92 -11.53
CA HIS A 88 -28.83 -5.48 -12.76
C HIS A 88 -29.77 -4.31 -12.47
N SER A 89 -29.68 -3.28 -13.30
CA SER A 89 -30.64 -2.17 -13.32
C SER A 89 -31.93 -2.58 -14.02
N PRO A 90 -33.07 -1.96 -13.71
CA PRO A 90 -34.32 -2.12 -14.47
C PRO A 90 -34.17 -1.90 -15.98
N ASP A 91 -33.16 -1.12 -16.40
CA ASP A 91 -32.86 -0.84 -17.81
C ASP A 91 -32.12 -2.00 -18.52
N GLY A 92 -31.91 -3.15 -17.84
CA GLY A 92 -31.18 -4.30 -18.36
C GLY A 92 -29.66 -4.15 -18.34
N ARG A 93 -29.13 -3.07 -17.74
CA ARG A 93 -27.68 -2.83 -17.61
C ARG A 93 -27.13 -3.52 -16.38
N THR A 94 -25.92 -4.07 -16.50
CA THR A 94 -25.20 -4.70 -15.39
C THR A 94 -24.16 -3.75 -14.82
N PHE A 95 -24.10 -3.66 -13.50
CA PHE A 95 -23.19 -2.81 -12.76
C PHE A 95 -22.35 -3.64 -11.79
N TYR A 96 -21.13 -3.18 -11.56
CA TYR A 96 -20.15 -3.79 -10.68
C TYR A 96 -19.62 -2.77 -9.67
N ARG A 97 -19.35 -3.24 -8.44
CA ARG A 97 -18.71 -2.46 -7.39
C ARG A 97 -17.77 -3.33 -6.57
N ALA A 98 -16.70 -2.73 -6.06
CA ALA A 98 -15.79 -3.36 -5.12
C ALA A 98 -16.48 -3.59 -3.76
N THR A 99 -16.40 -4.81 -3.23
CA THR A 99 -17.00 -5.18 -1.94
C THR A 99 -16.17 -4.65 -0.77
N GLU A 100 -16.76 -4.52 0.43
CA GLU A 100 -15.98 -4.20 1.64
C GLU A 100 -14.87 -5.21 1.93
N ARG A 101 -15.09 -6.48 1.54
CA ARG A 101 -14.06 -7.52 1.63
C ARG A 101 -12.85 -7.17 0.77
N SER A 102 -13.06 -6.77 -0.49
CA SER A 102 -11.96 -6.36 -1.37
C SER A 102 -11.19 -5.18 -0.79
N VAL A 103 -11.88 -4.21 -0.20
CA VAL A 103 -11.25 -3.04 0.45
C VAL A 103 -10.38 -3.46 1.63
N ARG A 104 -10.86 -4.38 2.46
CA ARG A 104 -10.10 -4.85 3.64
C ARG A 104 -8.92 -5.73 3.24
N ASP A 105 -9.15 -6.69 2.36
CA ASP A 105 -8.15 -7.72 2.02
C ASP A 105 -7.04 -7.15 1.13
N LEU A 106 -7.36 -6.24 0.22
CA LEU A 106 -6.41 -5.63 -0.72
C LEU A 106 -5.97 -4.23 -0.29
N GLN A 107 -6.45 -3.75 0.87
CA GLN A 107 -6.21 -2.40 1.37
C GLN A 107 -6.52 -1.33 0.31
N LEU A 108 -7.60 -1.52 -0.44
CA LEU A 108 -7.97 -0.62 -1.53
C LEU A 108 -8.17 0.79 -0.97
N GLY A 109 -7.59 1.79 -1.63
CA GLY A 109 -7.53 3.19 -1.16
C GLY A 109 -6.29 3.55 -0.33
N GLN A 110 -5.46 2.58 0.09
CA GLN A 110 -4.17 2.88 0.73
C GLN A 110 -3.04 3.15 -0.27
N LEU A 111 -3.13 2.64 -1.50
CA LEU A 111 -2.11 2.91 -2.53
C LEU A 111 -2.07 4.39 -2.94
N ALA A 112 -3.23 5.06 -2.95
CA ALA A 112 -3.30 6.51 -3.13
C ALA A 112 -2.61 7.27 -1.99
N SER A 113 -2.72 6.78 -0.74
CA SER A 113 -2.08 7.35 0.44
C SER A 113 -0.55 7.22 0.37
N VAL A 114 -0.02 6.02 0.09
CA VAL A 114 1.44 5.77 0.10
C VAL A 114 2.19 6.52 -1.00
N ALA A 115 1.62 6.64 -2.21
CA ALA A 115 2.22 7.45 -3.27
C ALA A 115 2.26 8.95 -2.91
N THR A 116 1.27 9.43 -2.15
CA THR A 116 1.23 10.81 -1.66
C THR A 116 2.25 11.04 -0.55
N TYR A 117 2.45 10.07 0.34
CA TYR A 117 3.50 10.15 1.37
C TYR A 117 4.92 10.04 0.78
N ALA A 118 5.14 9.23 -0.26
CA ALA A 118 6.43 9.14 -0.94
C ALA A 118 6.81 10.46 -1.64
N SER A 119 5.85 11.12 -2.30
CA SER A 119 6.07 12.42 -2.94
C SER A 119 6.27 13.56 -1.93
N LEU A 120 5.56 13.56 -0.79
CA LEU A 120 5.78 14.52 0.29
C LEU A 120 7.12 14.31 1.01
N SER A 121 7.54 13.04 1.19
CA SER A 121 8.84 12.67 1.77
C SER A 121 10.02 13.17 0.93
N GLU A 122 9.90 13.14 -0.39
CA GLU A 122 10.98 13.60 -1.28
C GLU A 122 11.15 15.13 -1.23
N SER A 123 10.04 15.88 -1.05
CA SER A 123 10.08 17.33 -0.89
C SER A 123 10.56 17.81 0.49
N ALA A 124 10.33 17.05 1.55
CA ALA A 124 10.67 17.46 2.93
C ALA A 124 12.12 17.15 3.32
N PHE A 125 12.79 16.21 2.63
CA PHE A 125 14.18 15.83 2.96
C PHE A 125 15.22 16.85 2.47
N TYR A 126 14.90 17.68 1.48
CA TYR A 126 15.84 18.63 0.89
C TYR A 126 15.84 20.02 1.53
N ASP A 127 14.74 20.44 2.18
CA ASP A 127 14.59 21.82 2.66
C ASP A 127 15.26 22.07 4.03
N ASP A 128 15.27 21.08 4.94
CA ASP A 128 15.81 21.26 6.30
C ASP A 128 17.34 21.26 6.37
N TRP A 129 18.04 20.82 5.31
CA TRP A 129 19.50 20.77 5.25
C TRP A 129 20.15 22.09 4.79
N GLN A 130 19.38 23.04 4.27
CA GLN A 130 19.87 24.36 3.87
C GLN A 130 19.45 25.46 4.85
N CYS A 131 19.61 25.21 6.15
CA CYS A 131 19.49 26.27 7.14
C CYS A 131 20.55 27.36 6.88
N GLU A 132 20.13 28.62 6.67
CA GLU A 132 20.99 29.80 6.40
C GLU A 132 22.13 30.02 7.42
N GLY A 133 22.07 29.36 8.58
CA GLY A 133 23.08 29.45 9.64
C GLY A 133 24.42 28.78 9.36
N ASP A 134 24.50 27.83 8.43
CA ASP A 134 25.74 27.05 8.19
C ASP A 134 26.79 27.81 7.36
N SER A 135 26.41 28.91 6.72
CA SER A 135 27.33 29.75 5.91
C SER A 135 28.33 30.58 6.73
N SER A 136 28.23 30.56 8.07
CA SER A 136 29.00 31.43 8.96
C SER A 136 30.35 30.84 9.40
N TYR A 137 30.60 29.56 9.16
CA TYR A 137 31.86 28.89 9.53
C TYR A 137 32.86 28.69 8.37
N ASP A 138 32.47 28.98 7.13
CA ASP A 138 33.33 28.84 5.94
C ASP A 138 34.29 30.02 5.71
N ARG A 139 34.31 31.02 6.60
CA ARG A 139 35.14 32.24 6.47
C ARG A 139 36.11 32.52 7.62
N LEU A 140 36.49 31.52 8.41
CA LEU A 140 37.54 31.65 9.42
C LEU A 140 38.82 30.90 9.02
#